data_AF-A0A9D6M5F5-F1
#
_entry.id   AF-A0A9D6M5F5-F1
#
_cell.length_a   1.000
_cell.length_b   1.000
_cell.length_c   1.000
_cell.angle_alpha   90.00
_cell.angle_beta   90.00
_cell.angle_gamma   90.00
#
_symmetry.space_group_name_H-M   'P 1'
#
loop_
_entity.id
_entity.type
_entity.pdbx_description
1 polymer ?
#
loop_
_entity_poly.entity_id
_entity_poly.type
_entity_poly.pdbx_seq_one_letter_code
_entity_poly.pdbx_strand_id
1 'polypeptide(L)'
;KPAIAISDLARDIKAGSSNFINDKKWIYGKFNWQEGFGAFSYSRSQIDDVIQYILKQEEHHHKKTFKEEYIDFLKKFKIEYDEKYLFAWVE
;
A
#
# COMPACT_ATOMS: atom_id res chain seq x y z
N LYS A 1 9.34 13.46 -18.72
CA LYS A 1 9.74 13.29 -17.29
C LYS A 1 8.46 13.28 -16.45
N PRO A 2 8.29 12.37 -15.48
CA PRO A 2 7.19 12.47 -14.53
C PRO A 2 7.35 13.78 -13.74
N ALA A 3 6.26 14.53 -13.56
CA ALA A 3 6.25 15.82 -12.87
C ALA A 3 5.61 15.75 -11.47
N ILE A 4 5.12 14.57 -11.08
CA ILE A 4 4.35 14.36 -9.86
C ILE A 4 5.14 13.43 -8.95
N ALA A 5 5.33 13.83 -7.69
CA ALA A 5 5.91 12.95 -6.68
C ALA A 5 4.87 11.89 -6.25
N ILE A 6 5.31 10.65 -6.07
CA ILE A 6 4.44 9.55 -5.66
C ILE A 6 3.77 9.84 -4.30
N SER A 7 4.47 10.55 -3.41
CA SER A 7 3.93 11.00 -2.12
C SER A 7 2.76 11.96 -2.27
N ASP A 8 2.82 12.88 -3.24
CA ASP A 8 1.72 13.82 -3.50
C ASP A 8 0.50 13.07 -4.04
N LEU A 9 0.72 12.18 -5.01
CA LEU A 9 -0.35 11.35 -5.56
C LEU A 9 -1.02 10.48 -4.47
N ALA A 10 -0.23 9.81 -3.63
CA ALA A 10 -0.75 8.99 -2.55
C ALA A 10 -1.53 9.82 -1.52
N ARG A 11 -1.03 11.01 -1.16
CA ARG A 11 -1.73 11.95 -0.27
C ARG A 11 -3.08 12.35 -0.86
N ASP A 12 -3.11 12.76 -2.12
CA ASP A 12 -4.32 13.31 -2.74
C ASP A 12 -5.40 12.22 -2.90
N ILE A 13 -5.01 11.00 -3.27
CA ILE A 13 -5.92 9.83 -3.29
C ILE A 13 -6.48 9.57 -1.88
N LYS A 14 -5.62 9.50 -0.87
CA LYS A 14 -6.03 9.20 0.52
C LYS A 14 -6.93 10.29 1.10
N ALA A 15 -6.59 11.56 0.87
CA ALA A 15 -7.37 12.69 1.36
C ALA A 15 -8.73 12.79 0.67
N GLY A 16 -8.74 12.70 -0.67
CA GLY A 16 -9.98 12.79 -1.46
C GLY A 16 -10.95 11.67 -1.12
N SER A 17 -10.47 10.42 -1.04
CA SER A 17 -11.31 9.28 -0.66
C SER A 17 -11.79 9.34 0.80
N SER A 18 -10.92 9.77 1.73
CA SER A 18 -11.34 9.95 3.13
C SER A 18 -12.45 10.97 3.27
N ASN A 19 -12.31 12.14 2.63
CA ASN A 19 -13.34 13.18 2.66
C ASN A 19 -14.64 12.66 2.05
N PHE A 20 -14.56 12.03 0.87
CA PHE A 20 -15.73 11.50 0.18
C PHE A 20 -16.50 10.46 1.02
N ILE A 21 -15.80 9.48 1.62
CA ILE A 21 -16.43 8.44 2.44
C ILE A 21 -17.07 9.05 3.70
N ASN A 22 -16.38 9.99 4.35
CA ASN A 22 -16.88 10.67 5.54
C ASN A 22 -18.10 11.55 5.24
N ASP A 23 -18.07 12.32 4.15
CA ASP A 23 -19.16 13.17 3.71
C ASP A 23 -20.42 12.34 3.38
N LYS A 24 -20.22 11.16 2.80
CA LYS A 24 -21.31 10.21 2.50
C LYS A 24 -21.79 9.44 3.71
N LYS A 25 -21.09 9.48 4.84
CA LYS A 25 -21.40 8.73 6.08
C LYS A 25 -21.60 7.23 5.82
N TRP A 26 -20.79 6.65 4.94
CA TRP A 26 -20.91 5.22 4.57
C TRP A 26 -20.46 4.25 5.65
N ILE A 27 -19.67 4.74 6.62
CA ILE A 27 -19.25 3.95 7.77
C ILE A 27 -19.68 4.63 9.07
N TYR A 28 -19.81 3.83 10.12
CA TYR A 28 -19.95 4.35 11.47
C TYR A 28 -18.61 4.94 11.94
N GLY A 29 -18.64 6.19 12.41
CA GLY A 29 -17.45 6.92 12.85
C GLY A 29 -16.76 7.68 11.71
N LYS A 30 -15.47 7.99 11.91
CA LYS A 30 -14.67 8.75 10.95
C LYS A 30 -13.68 7.82 10.26
N PHE A 31 -13.82 7.68 8.95
CA PHE A 31 -12.89 6.96 8.10
C PHE A 31 -11.56 7.71 8.02
N ASN A 32 -10.45 7.00 8.18
CA ASN A 32 -9.11 7.47 7.88
C ASN A 32 -8.29 6.30 7.34
N TRP A 33 -7.39 6.58 6.40
CA TRP A 33 -6.41 5.59 5.96
C TRP A 33 -5.33 5.37 7.01
N GLN A 34 -4.64 4.23 6.91
CA GLN A 34 -3.38 4.02 7.60
C GLN A 34 -2.37 5.12 7.25
N GLU A 35 -1.57 5.52 8.24
CA GLU A 35 -0.48 6.46 8.06
C GLU A 35 0.62 5.88 7.15
N GLY A 36 1.27 6.73 6.36
CA GLY A 36 2.34 6.33 5.45
C GLY A 36 1.86 5.55 4.22
N PHE A 37 2.80 5.18 3.34
CA PHE A 37 2.55 4.34 2.17
C PHE A 37 3.86 3.65 1.74
N GLY A 38 3.75 2.52 1.04
CA GLY A 38 4.88 1.85 0.39
C GLY A 38 4.85 2.09 -1.12
N ALA A 39 6.01 2.29 -1.74
CA ALA A 39 6.15 2.40 -3.18
C ALA A 39 7.37 1.63 -3.67
N PHE A 40 7.15 0.70 -4.60
CA PHE A 40 8.19 -0.18 -5.15
C PHE A 40 8.17 -0.11 -6.67
N SER A 41 9.33 0.17 -7.27
CA SER A 41 9.44 0.35 -8.73
C SER A 41 9.80 -0.95 -9.43
N TYR A 42 9.19 -1.20 -10.59
CA TYR A 42 9.45 -2.37 -11.42
C TYR A 42 9.78 -1.95 -12.86
N SER A 43 10.52 -2.79 -13.57
CA SER A 43 10.84 -2.57 -14.99
C SER A 43 9.69 -3.00 -15.90
N ARG A 44 9.66 -2.47 -17.13
CA ARG A 44 8.61 -2.78 -18.11
C ARG A 44 8.48 -4.26 -18.42
N SER A 45 9.58 -5.01 -18.40
CA SER A 45 9.57 -6.47 -18.64
C SER A 45 8.87 -7.26 -17.54
N GLN A 46 8.59 -6.65 -16.38
CA GLN A 46 7.95 -7.29 -15.23
C GLN A 46 6.45 -6.97 -15.14
N ILE A 47 5.88 -6.27 -16.12
CA ILE A 47 4.46 -5.88 -16.09
C ILE A 47 3.55 -7.09 -15.94
N ASP A 48 3.78 -8.15 -16.73
CA ASP A 48 2.94 -9.35 -16.69
C ASP A 48 3.02 -10.03 -15.32
N ASP A 49 4.21 -10.11 -14.73
CA ASP A 49 4.41 -10.67 -13.38
C ASP A 49 3.66 -9.85 -12.32
N VAL A 50 3.72 -8.52 -12.41
CA VAL A 50 3.01 -7.61 -11.47
C VAL A 50 1.50 -7.75 -11.62
N ILE A 51 0.98 -7.85 -12.86
CA ILE A 51 -0.45 -8.08 -13.10
C ILE A 51 -0.88 -9.40 -12.48
N GLN A 52 -0.15 -10.49 -12.73
CA GLN A 52 -0.46 -11.81 -12.18
C GLN A 52 -0.38 -11.83 -10.66
N TYR A 53 0.57 -11.10 -10.08
CA TYR A 53 0.67 -10.92 -8.63
C TYR A 53 -0.57 -10.23 -8.06
N ILE A 54 -1.02 -9.11 -8.65
CA ILE A 54 -2.20 -8.36 -8.18
C ILE A 54 -3.47 -9.21 -8.27
N LEU A 55 -3.66 -9.93 -9.37
CA LEU A 55 -4.86 -10.77 -9.58
C LEU A 55 -4.96 -11.93 -8.58
N LYS A 56 -3.84 -12.40 -8.03
CA LYS A 56 -3.77 -13.52 -7.10
C LYS A 56 -3.64 -13.09 -5.63
N GLN A 57 -3.76 -11.79 -5.33
CA GLN A 57 -3.58 -11.26 -3.97
C GLN A 57 -4.53 -11.87 -2.93
N GLU A 58 -5.79 -12.11 -3.30
CA GLU A 58 -6.75 -12.76 -2.40
C GLU A 58 -6.28 -14.16 -1.99
N GLU A 59 -5.88 -15.00 -2.97
CA GLU A 59 -5.33 -16.33 -2.70
C GLU A 59 -4.02 -16.26 -1.90
N HIS A 60 -3.17 -15.29 -2.22
CA HIS A 60 -1.90 -15.07 -1.54
C HIS A 60 -2.10 -14.77 -0.05
N HIS A 61 -3.06 -13.90 0.26
CA HIS A 61 -3.34 -13.47 1.63
C HIS A 61 -4.09 -14.49 2.47
N HIS A 62 -4.58 -15.59 1.89
CA HIS A 62 -5.00 -16.75 2.69
C HIS A 62 -3.83 -17.49 3.34
N LYS A 63 -2.61 -17.35 2.81
CA LYS A 63 -1.41 -18.08 3.29
C LYS A 63 -0.35 -17.16 3.87
N LYS A 64 -0.41 -15.85 3.59
CA LYS A 64 0.61 -14.88 3.98
C LYS A 64 -0.03 -13.58 4.43
N THR A 65 0.34 -13.12 5.61
CA THR A 65 -0.16 -11.85 6.15
C THR A 65 0.42 -10.65 5.38
N PHE A 66 -0.28 -9.53 5.42
CA PHE A 66 0.22 -8.26 4.88
C PHE A 66 1.57 -7.87 5.52
N LYS A 67 1.75 -8.12 6.82
CA LYS A 67 3.00 -7.84 7.54
C LYS A 67 4.18 -8.60 6.94
N GLU A 68 4.04 -9.91 6.77
CA GLU A 68 5.08 -10.76 6.19
C GLU A 68 5.39 -10.33 4.76
N GLU A 69 4.36 -10.01 3.98
CA GLU A 69 4.53 -9.57 2.60
C GLU A 69 5.26 -8.22 2.50
N TYR A 70 4.89 -7.25 3.33
CA TYR A 70 5.54 -5.95 3.35
C TYR A 70 7.02 -6.06 3.73
N ILE A 71 7.34 -6.86 4.75
CA ILE A 71 8.72 -7.13 5.16
C ILE A 71 9.50 -7.79 4.01
N ASP A 72 8.90 -8.73 3.30
CA ASP A 72 9.55 -9.37 2.15
C ASP A 72 9.79 -8.40 1.01
N PHE A 73 8.90 -7.42 0.77
CA PHE A 73 9.18 -6.34 -0.16
C PHE A 73 10.37 -5.49 0.27
N LEU A 74 10.43 -5.06 1.54
CA LEU A 74 11.56 -4.28 2.03
C LEU A 74 12.89 -5.04 1.83
N LYS A 75 12.91 -6.33 2.17
CA LYS A 75 14.09 -7.21 1.93
C LYS A 75 14.43 -7.34 0.45
N LYS A 76 13.44 -7.63 -0.41
CA LYS A 76 13.62 -7.80 -1.86
C LYS A 76 14.21 -6.56 -2.50
N PHE A 77 13.78 -5.39 -2.06
CA PHE A 77 14.26 -4.09 -2.54
C PHE A 77 15.46 -3.54 -1.77
N LYS A 78 16.01 -4.31 -0.82
CA LYS A 78 17.16 -3.95 0.01
C LYS A 78 16.97 -2.61 0.72
N ILE A 79 15.76 -2.35 1.19
CA ILE A 79 15.42 -1.18 2.00
C ILE A 79 15.74 -1.53 3.45
N GLU A 80 16.64 -0.78 4.07
CA GLU A 80 16.89 -0.89 5.51
C GLU A 80 15.68 -0.34 6.29
N TYR A 81 15.25 -1.07 7.31
CA TYR A 81 14.14 -0.67 8.15
C TYR A 81 14.39 -1.12 9.59
N ASP A 82 13.82 -0.36 10.53
CA ASP A 82 13.69 -0.77 11.92
C ASP A 82 12.23 -1.19 12.14
N GLU A 83 12.02 -2.37 12.71
CA GLU A 83 10.69 -2.92 12.95
C GLU A 83 9.81 -1.97 13.78
N LYS A 84 10.39 -1.13 14.65
CA LYS A 84 9.66 -0.18 15.48
C LYS A 84 9.06 1.01 14.71
N TYR A 85 9.49 1.23 13.47
CA TYR A 85 8.97 2.28 12.59
C TYR A 85 8.08 1.72 11.46
N LEU A 86 7.77 0.42 11.50
CA LEU A 86 6.80 -0.17 10.60
C LEU A 86 5.37 0.15 11.06
N PHE A 87 4.38 -0.21 10.24
CA PHE A 87 2.98 0.09 10.49
C PHE A 87 2.50 -0.47 11.85
N ALA A 88 1.51 0.20 12.44
CA ALA A 88 0.67 -0.41 13.45
C ALA A 88 -0.15 -1.51 12.79
N TRP A 89 0.31 -2.75 12.93
CA TRP A 89 -0.33 -3.91 12.33
C TRP A 89 -1.72 -4.11 12.94
N VAL A 90 -2.72 -4.26 12.08
CA VAL A 90 -4.07 -4.67 12.47
C VAL A 90 -4.12 -6.18 12.23
N GLU A 91 -4.36 -6.96 13.28
CA GLU A 91 -4.57 -8.41 13.20
C GLU A 91 -6.01 -8.73 12.76
#